data_AF-A0A087TSR2-F1
#
_entry.id   AF-A0A087TSR2-F1
#
_cell.length_a   1.000
_cell.length_b   1.000
_cell.length_c   1.000
_cell.angle_alpha   90.00
_cell.angle_beta   90.00
_cell.angle_gamma   90.00
#
_symmetry.space_group_name_H-M   'P 1'
#
loop_
_entity.id
_entity.type
_entity.pdbx_description
1 polymer ?
#
loop_
_entity_poly.entity_id
_entity_poly.type
_entity_poly.pdbx_seq_one_letter_code
_entity_poly.pdbx_strand_id
1 'polypeptide(L)'
;MEEIDFDKVPAKALNISSRLRLAWFLNPEQSLPSENGFARDYRGLAEQMDFQYNDIKNFQRNEDPTMKILEAWDARPSTTISQLIQFLENMGRHDVVQDLRPQFENDASVYLRNMKRSSEIPLQVPEVTSCHIQKSQFVEDFSILTTGDIITGEPTYYDAYVCYADEDIRFVHDLAKYLESPAVGFKLFIRGRDLLAGHSEYETNIQLIKERCRRMLIILSP
;
A
#
# COMPACT_ATOMS: atom_id res chain seq x y z
N MET A 1 -14.50 -21.38 12.19
CA MET A 1 -13.44 -20.53 11.64
C MET A 1 -12.36 -21.48 11.17
N GLU A 2 -12.03 -21.49 9.88
CA GLU A 2 -10.87 -22.25 9.42
C GLU A 2 -9.63 -21.61 10.07
N GLU A 3 -8.83 -22.42 10.77
CA GLU A 3 -7.60 -21.95 11.39
C GLU A 3 -6.59 -21.64 10.28
N ILE A 4 -6.20 -20.37 10.18
CA ILE A 4 -5.29 -19.91 9.13
C ILE A 4 -3.87 -20.35 9.49
N ASP A 5 -3.25 -21.11 8.58
CA ASP A 5 -1.87 -21.55 8.70
C ASP A 5 -0.90 -20.40 8.37
N PHE A 6 -0.38 -19.75 9.41
CA PHE A 6 0.56 -18.62 9.29
C PHE A 6 1.95 -19.02 8.77
N ASP A 7 2.32 -20.30 8.76
CA ASP A 7 3.62 -20.75 8.25
C ASP A 7 3.70 -20.61 6.73
N LYS A 8 2.56 -20.63 6.03
CA LYS A 8 2.48 -20.49 4.57
C LYS A 8 2.39 -19.04 4.10
N VAL A 9 2.27 -18.09 5.01
CA VAL A 9 2.03 -16.68 4.70
C VAL A 9 3.29 -15.88 4.96
N PRO A 10 3.87 -15.22 3.93
CA PRO A 10 5.09 -14.45 4.11
C PRO A 10 4.84 -13.19 4.94
N ALA A 11 5.86 -12.68 5.64
CA ALA A 11 5.77 -11.45 6.42
C ALA A 11 5.31 -10.22 5.60
N LYS A 12 5.68 -10.21 4.31
CA LYS A 12 5.21 -9.24 3.30
C LYS A 12 3.68 -9.16 3.16
N ALA A 13 2.94 -10.16 3.60
CA ALA A 13 1.47 -10.15 3.60
C ALA A 13 0.87 -9.20 4.65
N LEU A 14 1.64 -8.77 5.65
CA LEU A 14 1.18 -7.82 6.66
C LEU A 14 0.96 -6.44 6.04
N ASN A 15 -0.26 -5.91 6.19
CA ASN A 15 -0.64 -4.60 5.66
C ASN A 15 0.00 -3.46 6.47
N ILE A 16 -0.04 -2.23 5.93
CA ILE A 16 0.59 -1.08 6.58
C ILE A 16 -0.05 -0.80 7.94
N SER A 17 -1.37 -1.00 8.04
CA SER A 17 -2.12 -0.85 9.29
C SER A 17 -1.60 -1.75 10.41
N SER A 18 -1.31 -3.02 10.10
CA SER A 18 -0.78 -3.99 11.06
C SER A 18 0.66 -3.65 11.45
N ARG A 19 1.48 -3.19 10.49
CA ARG A 19 2.86 -2.76 10.72
C ARG A 19 2.95 -1.50 11.56
N LEU A 20 2.07 -0.53 11.33
CA LEU A 20 1.97 0.70 12.14
C LEU A 20 1.53 0.39 13.57
N ARG A 21 0.60 -0.55 13.78
CA ARG A 21 0.26 -0.98 15.15
C ARG A 21 1.41 -1.69 15.83
N LEU A 22 2.13 -2.57 15.13
CA LEU A 22 3.36 -3.18 15.65
C LEU A 22 4.37 -2.10 16.08
N ALA A 23 4.59 -1.08 15.24
CA ALA A 23 5.46 0.04 15.56
C ALA A 23 4.98 0.80 16.80
N TRP A 24 3.69 1.07 16.92
CA TRP A 24 3.12 1.70 18.11
C TRP A 24 3.41 0.92 19.41
N PHE A 25 3.35 -0.41 19.37
CA PHE A 25 3.62 -1.27 20.53
C PHE A 25 5.11 -1.49 20.85
N LEU A 26 6.00 -1.38 19.85
CA LEU A 26 7.39 -1.82 19.95
C LEU A 26 8.42 -0.68 19.84
N ASN A 27 8.06 0.47 19.28
CA ASN A 27 8.93 1.65 19.25
C ASN A 27 9.29 2.17 20.66
N PRO A 28 8.38 2.19 21.66
CA PRO A 28 8.73 2.66 23.00
C PRO A 28 9.78 1.74 23.65
N GLU A 29 10.93 2.31 24.04
CA GLU A 29 12.02 1.55 24.65
C GLU A 29 11.61 1.00 26.03
N GLN A 30 11.84 -0.30 26.22
CA GLN A 30 11.62 -0.96 27.50
C GLN A 30 12.96 -1.27 28.19
N SER A 31 13.02 -1.00 29.50
CA SER A 31 14.23 -1.21 30.30
C SER A 31 14.39 -2.64 30.81
N LEU A 32 13.29 -3.40 30.90
CA LEU A 32 13.28 -4.76 31.42
C LEU A 32 13.42 -5.77 30.29
N PRO A 33 14.44 -6.65 30.33
CA PRO A 33 14.53 -7.75 29.39
C PRO A 33 13.46 -8.80 29.65
N SER A 34 13.13 -9.57 28.62
CA SER A 34 12.32 -10.78 28.70
C SER A 34 13.05 -11.90 29.45
N GLU A 35 12.33 -12.96 29.79
CA GLU A 35 12.91 -14.17 30.41
C GLU A 35 14.00 -14.81 29.54
N ASN A 36 13.91 -14.65 28.21
CA ASN A 36 14.87 -15.15 27.24
C ASN A 36 16.06 -14.21 27.01
N GLY A 37 16.16 -13.10 27.74
CA GLY A 37 17.26 -12.14 27.64
C GLY A 37 17.10 -11.08 26.53
N PHE A 38 16.08 -11.17 25.68
CA PHE A 38 15.80 -10.17 24.65
C PHE A 38 15.13 -8.93 25.21
N ALA A 39 15.40 -7.76 24.64
CA ALA A 39 14.64 -6.55 24.94
C ALA A 39 13.17 -6.70 24.50
N ARG A 40 12.25 -6.05 25.21
CA ARG A 40 10.80 -6.17 24.97
C ARG A 40 10.26 -5.11 23.98
N ASP A 41 11.16 -4.56 23.17
CA ASP A 41 10.92 -3.48 22.22
C ASP A 41 11.54 -3.82 20.84
N TYR A 42 11.57 -2.84 19.94
CA TYR A 42 12.12 -2.99 18.59
C TYR A 42 13.56 -3.55 18.55
N ARG A 43 14.36 -3.38 19.60
CA ARG A 43 15.75 -3.85 19.65
C ARG A 43 15.81 -5.36 19.78
N GLY A 44 14.97 -5.93 20.64
CA GLY A 44 14.86 -7.38 20.78
C GLY A 44 14.31 -8.02 19.52
N LEU A 45 13.36 -7.35 18.86
CA LEU A 45 12.81 -7.83 17.59
C LEU A 45 13.90 -7.89 16.52
N ALA A 46 14.70 -6.83 16.40
CA ALA A 46 15.79 -6.78 15.44
C ALA A 46 16.89 -7.81 15.74
N GLU A 47 17.21 -8.03 17.01
CA GLU A 47 18.18 -9.03 17.44
C GLU A 47 17.72 -10.45 17.07
N GLN A 48 16.45 -10.77 17.28
CA GLN A 48 15.87 -12.06 16.88
C GLN A 48 15.78 -12.25 15.36
N MET A 49 15.70 -11.16 14.61
CA MET A 49 15.77 -11.17 13.15
C MET A 49 17.22 -11.20 12.63
N ASP A 50 18.21 -11.48 13.47
CA ASP A 50 19.64 -11.51 13.13
C ASP A 50 20.15 -10.20 12.51
N PHE A 51 19.69 -9.04 13.01
CA PHE A 51 20.32 -7.76 12.69
C PHE A 51 21.49 -7.47 13.63
N GLN A 52 22.57 -6.91 13.08
CA GLN A 52 23.77 -6.61 13.86
C GLN A 52 23.56 -5.35 14.71
N TYR A 53 24.38 -5.18 15.75
CA TYR A 53 24.31 -4.00 16.62
C TYR A 53 24.32 -2.65 15.86
N ASN A 54 25.15 -2.55 14.81
CA ASN A 54 25.23 -1.35 13.98
C ASN A 54 23.93 -1.11 13.19
N ASP A 55 23.26 -2.17 12.74
CA ASP A 55 21.97 -2.07 12.06
C ASP A 55 20.91 -1.55 13.03
N ILE A 56 20.85 -2.11 14.24
CA ILE A 56 19.93 -1.68 15.32
C ILE A 56 20.16 -0.20 15.65
N LYS A 57 21.42 0.23 15.74
CA LYS A 57 21.78 1.63 15.96
C LYS A 57 21.39 2.54 14.80
N ASN A 58 21.41 2.05 13.57
CA ASN A 58 20.94 2.80 12.42
C ASN A 58 19.40 2.90 12.42
N PHE A 59 18.68 1.82 12.77
CA PHE A 59 17.23 1.84 12.89
C PHE A 59 16.75 2.83 13.95
N GLN A 60 17.42 2.89 15.10
CA GLN A 60 17.14 3.83 16.19
C GLN A 60 17.18 5.32 15.76
N ARG A 61 17.88 5.67 14.68
CA ARG A 61 17.95 7.06 14.18
C ARG A 61 16.73 7.49 13.37
N ASN A 62 15.87 6.55 12.98
CA ASN A 62 14.66 6.83 12.23
C ASN A 62 13.50 7.16 13.17
N GLU A 63 12.49 7.87 12.66
CA GLU A 63 11.28 8.19 13.42
C GLU A 63 10.52 6.92 13.85
N ASP A 64 10.47 5.90 12.97
CA ASP A 64 9.86 4.60 13.23
C ASP A 64 10.86 3.44 13.04
N PRO A 65 11.61 3.07 14.10
CA PRO A 65 12.56 1.96 14.05
C PRO A 65 11.93 0.63 13.67
N THR A 66 10.77 0.28 14.25
CA THR A 66 10.09 -0.99 13.96
C THR A 66 9.67 -1.11 12.50
N MET A 67 9.16 -0.03 11.88
CA MET A 67 8.81 -0.04 10.46
C MET A 67 10.04 -0.35 9.60
N LYS A 68 11.17 0.31 9.88
CA LYS A 68 12.42 0.06 9.14
C LYS A 68 12.98 -1.33 9.32
N ILE A 69 12.84 -1.91 10.51
CA ILE A 69 13.21 -3.30 10.78
C ILE A 69 12.34 -4.25 9.94
N LEU A 70 11.02 -4.04 9.90
CA LEU A 70 10.10 -4.88 9.12
C LEU A 70 10.33 -4.75 7.61
N GLU A 71 10.59 -3.53 7.11
CA GLU A 71 10.98 -3.30 5.70
C GLU A 71 12.28 -4.03 5.34
N ALA A 72 13.30 -3.95 6.19
CA ALA A 72 14.58 -4.62 5.98
C ALA A 72 14.44 -6.15 6.12
N TRP A 73 13.54 -6.63 6.98
CA TRP A 73 13.28 -8.03 7.18
C TRP A 73 12.55 -8.64 5.97
N ASP A 74 11.56 -7.95 5.41
CA ASP A 74 10.84 -8.39 4.20
C ASP A 74 11.77 -8.62 2.98
N ALA A 75 12.92 -7.96 2.93
CA ALA A 75 13.91 -8.14 1.87
C ALA A 75 14.65 -9.49 1.97
N ARG A 76 14.57 -10.19 3.11
CA ARG A 76 15.23 -11.48 3.34
C ARG A 76 14.36 -12.64 2.84
N PRO A 77 14.96 -13.76 2.39
CA PRO A 77 14.21 -14.95 1.99
C PRO A 77 13.60 -15.65 3.21
N SER A 78 12.46 -16.31 3.02
CA SER A 78 11.82 -17.21 4.00
C SER A 78 11.25 -16.55 5.27
N THR A 79 10.82 -15.29 5.19
CA THR A 79 10.13 -14.60 6.29
C THR A 79 8.65 -14.94 6.33
N THR A 80 8.11 -15.39 7.48
CA THR A 80 6.69 -15.74 7.63
C THR A 80 6.03 -14.99 8.79
N ILE A 81 4.69 -14.86 8.75
CA ILE A 81 3.94 -14.26 9.87
C ILE A 81 4.11 -15.10 11.14
N SER A 82 4.17 -16.43 11.01
CA SER A 82 4.41 -17.33 12.13
C SER A 82 5.74 -17.05 12.85
N GLN A 83 6.83 -16.81 12.11
CA GLN A 83 8.11 -16.41 12.69
C GLN A 83 8.01 -15.11 13.46
N LEU A 84 7.28 -14.12 12.94
CA LEU A 84 7.07 -12.85 13.64
C LEU A 84 6.34 -13.07 14.97
N ILE A 85 5.30 -13.91 14.98
CA ILE A 85 4.57 -14.25 16.20
C ILE A 85 5.50 -14.92 17.21
N GLN A 86 6.31 -15.89 16.78
CA GLN A 86 7.28 -16.56 17.64
C GLN A 86 8.30 -15.58 18.23
N PHE A 87 8.76 -14.59 17.46
CA PHE A 87 9.64 -13.54 17.98
C PHE A 87 8.94 -12.71 19.07
N LEU A 88 7.71 -12.26 18.84
CA LEU A 88 6.93 -11.52 19.84
C LEU A 88 6.70 -12.32 21.13
N GLU A 89 6.42 -13.62 21.02
CA GLU A 89 6.28 -14.51 22.17
C GLU A 89 7.60 -14.69 22.92
N ASN A 90 8.71 -14.89 22.20
CA ASN A 90 10.03 -15.05 22.80
C ASN A 90 10.52 -13.78 23.50
N MET A 91 10.08 -12.60 23.06
CA MET A 91 10.28 -11.32 23.76
C MET A 91 9.31 -11.10 24.93
N GLY A 92 8.41 -12.04 25.23
CA GLY A 92 7.42 -11.91 26.29
C GLY A 92 6.39 -10.80 26.02
N ARG A 93 6.08 -10.52 24.75
CA ARG A 93 5.04 -9.56 24.31
C ARG A 93 3.79 -10.28 23.83
N HIS A 94 3.28 -11.20 24.65
CA HIS A 94 2.04 -11.95 24.39
C HIS A 94 0.81 -11.04 24.28
N ASP A 95 0.84 -9.88 24.95
CA ASP A 95 -0.21 -8.85 24.86
C ASP A 95 -0.35 -8.32 23.42
N VAL A 96 0.78 -8.02 22.78
CA VAL A 96 0.82 -7.54 21.38
C VAL A 96 0.30 -8.61 20.42
N VAL A 97 0.68 -9.88 20.64
CA VAL A 97 0.19 -11.01 19.84
C VAL A 97 -1.32 -11.14 19.96
N GLN A 98 -1.85 -11.07 21.18
CA GLN A 98 -3.29 -11.20 21.44
C GLN A 98 -4.08 -10.07 20.78
N ASP A 99 -3.61 -8.82 20.89
CA ASP A 99 -4.29 -7.64 20.35
C ASP A 99 -4.25 -7.58 18.81
N LEU A 100 -3.16 -8.05 18.20
CA LEU A 100 -2.96 -7.98 16.75
C LEU A 100 -3.39 -9.25 16.00
N ARG A 101 -3.64 -10.36 16.70
CA ARG A 101 -4.12 -11.62 16.11
C ARG A 101 -5.26 -11.45 15.09
N PRO A 102 -6.36 -10.72 15.37
CA PRO A 102 -7.43 -10.56 14.37
C PRO A 102 -6.97 -9.82 13.10
N GLN A 103 -5.99 -8.92 13.20
CA GLN A 103 -5.44 -8.23 12.04
C GLN A 103 -4.54 -9.15 11.22
N PHE A 104 -3.70 -9.96 11.88
CA PHE A 104 -2.88 -10.95 11.19
C PHE A 104 -3.74 -11.99 10.46
N GLU A 105 -4.83 -12.46 11.07
CA GLU A 105 -5.78 -13.36 10.43
C GLU A 105 -6.43 -12.71 9.20
N ASN A 106 -6.85 -11.45 9.30
CA ASN A 106 -7.41 -10.72 8.17
C ASN A 106 -6.40 -10.55 7.03
N ASP A 107 -5.20 -10.05 7.33
CA ASP A 107 -4.12 -9.84 6.36
C ASP A 107 -3.73 -11.14 5.65
N ALA A 108 -3.59 -12.23 6.42
CA ALA A 108 -3.31 -13.56 5.88
C ALA A 108 -4.45 -14.07 4.98
N SER A 109 -5.71 -13.87 5.36
CA SER A 109 -6.87 -14.28 4.55
C SER A 109 -6.93 -13.53 3.22
N VAL A 110 -6.64 -12.23 3.23
CA VAL A 110 -6.59 -11.37 2.04
C VAL A 110 -5.46 -11.83 1.12
N TYR A 111 -4.28 -12.09 1.69
CA TYR A 111 -3.14 -12.59 0.94
C TYR A 111 -3.44 -13.92 0.24
N LEU A 112 -3.97 -14.91 0.98
CA LEU A 112 -4.32 -16.21 0.42
C LEU A 112 -5.40 -16.12 -0.66
N ARG A 113 -6.40 -15.24 -0.46
CA ARG A 113 -7.45 -14.98 -1.46
C ARG A 113 -6.86 -14.40 -2.75
N ASN A 114 -5.93 -13.45 -2.63
CA ASN A 114 -5.27 -12.84 -3.79
C ASN A 114 -4.33 -13.82 -4.50
N MET A 115 -3.66 -14.70 -3.75
CA MET A 115 -2.83 -15.76 -4.31
C MET A 115 -3.67 -16.76 -5.13
N LYS A 116 -4.83 -17.21 -4.62
CA LYS A 116 -5.76 -18.09 -5.34
C LYS A 116 -6.29 -17.45 -6.63
N ARG A 117 -6.69 -16.17 -6.56
CA ARG A 117 -7.11 -15.39 -7.73
C ARG A 117 -6.00 -15.28 -8.79
N SER A 118 -4.76 -15.11 -8.35
CA SER A 118 -3.61 -15.00 -9.25
C SER A 118 -3.26 -16.33 -9.92
N SER A 119 -3.53 -17.47 -9.28
CA SER A 119 -3.36 -18.80 -9.88
C SER A 119 -4.46 -19.18 -10.88
N GLU A 120 -5.64 -18.55 -10.82
CA GLU A 120 -6.78 -18.82 -11.72
C GLU A 120 -6.72 -18.00 -13.02
N ILE A 121 -5.89 -16.95 -13.08
CA ILE A 121 -5.66 -16.13 -14.28
C ILE A 121 -4.43 -16.69 -14.99
N PRO A 122 -4.46 -16.99 -16.31
CA PRO A 122 -3.29 -17.51 -17.01
C PRO A 122 -2.13 -16.53 -16.87
N LEU A 123 -0.98 -17.06 -16.41
CA LEU A 123 0.27 -16.35 -16.24
C LEU A 123 0.63 -15.61 -17.53
N GLN A 124 0.43 -14.30 -17.54
CA GLN A 124 1.02 -13.44 -18.55
C GLN A 124 2.54 -13.60 -18.42
N VAL A 125 3.21 -13.94 -19.53
CA VAL A 125 4.67 -14.05 -19.64
C VAL A 125 5.29 -12.78 -19.02
N PRO A 126 6.45 -12.85 -18.33
CA PRO A 126 7.15 -11.64 -17.90
C PRO A 126 7.38 -10.76 -19.13
N GLU A 127 6.55 -9.73 -19.30
CA GLU A 127 6.69 -8.82 -20.40
C GLU A 127 7.99 -8.07 -20.16
N VAL A 128 8.94 -8.20 -21.08
CA VAL A 128 10.20 -7.48 -21.04
C VAL A 128 9.90 -6.03 -21.40
N THR A 129 9.28 -5.31 -20.47
CA THR A 129 9.10 -3.87 -20.56
C THR A 129 10.36 -3.25 -19.97
N SER A 130 11.10 -2.51 -20.79
CA SER A 130 12.35 -1.81 -20.41
C SER A 130 12.14 -0.65 -19.41
N CYS A 131 10.97 -0.61 -18.77
CA CYS A 131 10.60 0.32 -17.72
C CYS A 131 10.26 -0.56 -16.50
N HIS A 132 11.10 -0.51 -15.47
CA HIS A 132 10.89 -1.24 -14.22
C HIS A 132 9.58 -0.79 -13.56
N ILE A 133 8.48 -1.47 -13.87
CA ILE A 133 7.29 -1.49 -13.02
C ILE A 133 7.67 -2.40 -11.86
N GLN A 134 8.23 -1.82 -10.80
CA GLN A 134 8.11 -2.49 -9.53
C GLN A 134 6.63 -2.45 -9.16
N LYS A 135 5.92 -3.56 -9.40
CA LYS A 135 4.74 -3.93 -8.60
C LYS A 135 5.21 -4.29 -7.17
N SER A 136 6.09 -3.47 -6.58
CA SER A 136 6.44 -3.52 -5.18
C SER A 136 5.33 -2.78 -4.43
N GLN A 137 4.58 -3.52 -3.62
CA GLN A 137 4.12 -3.09 -2.29
C GLN A 137 3.35 -1.78 -2.07
N PHE A 138 3.01 -0.96 -3.08
CA PHE A 138 2.26 0.29 -2.90
C PHE A 138 0.77 0.14 -3.24
N VAL A 139 0.11 -0.96 -2.85
CA VAL A 139 -1.36 -1.06 -3.10
C VAL A 139 -2.17 -0.22 -2.10
N GLU A 140 -1.56 0.43 -1.11
CA GLU A 140 -2.31 1.23 -0.12
C GLU A 140 -2.12 2.76 -0.19
N ASP A 141 -1.24 3.30 -1.05
CA ASP A 141 -1.02 4.77 -1.17
C ASP A 141 -1.77 5.45 -2.35
N PHE A 142 -2.54 4.70 -3.15
CA PHE A 142 -3.28 5.26 -4.31
C PHE A 142 -4.73 5.65 -4.01
N SER A 143 -5.06 5.91 -2.75
CA SER A 143 -6.40 6.40 -2.39
C SER A 143 -6.71 7.73 -3.09
N ILE A 144 -5.75 8.65 -3.07
CA ILE A 144 -5.91 10.05 -3.49
C ILE A 144 -5.17 10.26 -4.81
N LEU A 145 -5.90 10.26 -5.93
CA LEU A 145 -5.36 10.43 -7.29
C LEU A 145 -5.78 11.77 -7.90
N THR A 146 -6.91 12.30 -7.45
CA THR A 146 -7.49 13.52 -7.99
C THR A 146 -7.69 14.58 -6.92
N THR A 147 -7.75 15.85 -7.33
CA THR A 147 -8.08 16.96 -6.43
C THR A 147 -9.42 16.75 -5.73
N GLY A 148 -10.36 16.03 -6.37
CA GLY A 148 -11.64 15.65 -5.78
C GLY A 148 -11.47 14.76 -4.55
N ASP A 149 -10.52 13.82 -4.57
CA ASP A 149 -10.29 12.86 -3.49
C ASP A 149 -9.82 13.54 -2.21
N ILE A 150 -9.03 14.62 -2.33
CA ILE A 150 -8.59 15.44 -1.17
C ILE A 150 -9.79 16.11 -0.49
N ILE A 151 -10.74 16.59 -1.28
CA ILE A 151 -11.89 17.37 -0.79
C ILE A 151 -12.90 16.44 -0.12
N THR A 152 -13.17 15.27 -0.71
CA THR A 152 -14.17 14.32 -0.18
C THR A 152 -13.60 13.34 0.83
N GLY A 153 -12.29 13.12 0.86
CA GLY A 153 -11.65 12.08 1.69
C GLY A 153 -11.93 10.65 1.20
N GLU A 154 -12.59 10.51 0.05
CA GLU A 154 -12.99 9.26 -0.58
C GLU A 154 -12.77 9.33 -2.11
N PRO A 155 -12.56 8.18 -2.79
CA PRO A 155 -12.39 8.12 -4.23
C PRO A 155 -13.54 8.78 -5.01
N THR A 156 -13.23 9.82 -5.76
CA THR A 156 -14.18 10.49 -6.64
C THR A 156 -14.28 9.79 -8.00
N TYR A 157 -15.52 9.53 -8.40
CA TYR A 157 -15.85 8.98 -9.71
C TYR A 157 -16.22 10.10 -10.68
N TYR A 158 -15.93 9.87 -11.95
CA TYR A 158 -16.17 10.77 -13.06
C TYR A 158 -16.99 10.07 -14.15
N ASP A 159 -17.82 10.82 -14.85
CA ASP A 159 -18.64 10.28 -15.94
C ASP A 159 -17.82 10.03 -17.20
N ALA A 160 -16.83 10.89 -17.47
CA ALA A 160 -15.93 10.72 -18.60
C ALA A 160 -14.52 11.28 -18.36
N TYR A 161 -13.53 10.56 -18.88
CA TYR A 161 -12.15 11.01 -19.04
C TYR A 161 -12.01 11.79 -20.35
N VAL A 162 -11.45 12.99 -20.32
CA VAL A 162 -11.24 13.81 -21.53
C VAL A 162 -9.80 13.65 -22.04
N CYS A 163 -9.64 13.05 -23.21
CA CYS A 163 -8.38 12.93 -23.94
C CYS A 163 -8.30 14.01 -25.02
N TYR A 164 -7.26 14.84 -24.96
CA TYR A 164 -7.07 16.00 -25.82
C TYR A 164 -5.57 16.33 -25.99
N ALA A 165 -5.21 16.91 -27.14
CA ALA A 165 -3.90 17.51 -27.36
C ALA A 165 -3.76 18.83 -26.60
N ASP A 166 -2.55 19.21 -26.15
CA ASP A 166 -2.35 20.45 -25.37
C ASP A 166 -2.88 21.71 -26.09
N GLU A 167 -2.87 21.71 -27.41
CA GLU A 167 -3.38 22.78 -28.28
C GLU A 167 -4.90 23.00 -28.12
N ASP A 168 -5.64 21.94 -27.80
CA ASP A 168 -7.11 21.93 -27.71
C ASP A 168 -7.66 22.31 -26.33
N ILE A 169 -6.79 22.67 -25.38
CA ILE A 169 -7.18 22.96 -23.99
C ILE A 169 -8.28 24.03 -23.89
N ARG A 170 -8.26 25.02 -24.79
CA ARG A 170 -9.26 26.10 -24.82
C ARG A 170 -10.65 25.55 -25.12
N PHE A 171 -10.74 24.69 -26.13
CA PHE A 171 -11.99 24.02 -26.50
C PHE A 171 -12.46 23.08 -25.40
N VAL A 172 -11.55 22.33 -24.78
CA VAL A 172 -11.84 21.44 -23.63
C VAL A 172 -12.51 22.22 -22.49
N HIS A 173 -12.01 23.41 -22.17
CA HIS A 173 -12.60 24.24 -21.13
C HIS A 173 -14.01 24.72 -21.46
N ASP A 174 -14.29 25.10 -22.71
CA ASP A 174 -15.63 25.53 -23.12
C ASP A 174 -16.62 24.37 -23.18
N LEU A 175 -16.17 23.19 -23.63
CA LEU A 175 -16.92 21.95 -23.57
C LEU A 175 -17.25 21.57 -22.12
N ALA A 176 -16.27 21.66 -21.21
CA ALA A 176 -16.44 21.37 -19.80
C ALA A 176 -17.48 22.31 -19.15
N LYS A 177 -17.41 23.62 -19.42
CA LYS A 177 -18.43 24.58 -18.93
C LYS A 177 -19.84 24.20 -19.35
N TYR A 178 -20.02 23.68 -20.57
CA TYR A 178 -21.33 23.26 -21.06
C TYR A 178 -21.79 21.95 -20.43
N LEU A 179 -20.93 20.92 -20.39
CA LEU A 179 -21.28 19.58 -19.90
C LEU A 179 -21.39 19.50 -18.36
N GLU A 180 -20.59 20.29 -17.64
CA GLU A 180 -20.65 20.41 -16.18
C GLU A 180 -21.72 21.42 -15.73
N SER A 181 -22.42 22.08 -16.67
CA SER A 181 -23.50 23.00 -16.32
C SER A 181 -24.64 22.27 -15.58
N PRO A 182 -25.39 22.96 -14.69
CA PRO A 182 -26.47 22.34 -13.92
C PRO A 182 -27.60 21.75 -14.79
N ALA A 183 -27.67 22.15 -16.06
CA ALA A 183 -28.65 21.65 -17.03
C ALA A 183 -28.33 20.23 -17.54
N VAL A 184 -27.04 19.84 -17.54
CA VAL A 184 -26.57 18.54 -18.05
C VAL A 184 -26.02 17.67 -16.90
N GLY A 185 -25.20 18.26 -16.03
CA GLY A 185 -24.76 17.65 -14.77
C GLY A 185 -23.73 16.53 -14.92
N PHE A 186 -22.95 16.49 -16.00
CA PHE A 186 -21.84 15.53 -16.09
C PHE A 186 -20.63 16.00 -15.30
N LYS A 187 -19.89 15.04 -14.71
CA LYS A 187 -18.60 15.31 -14.06
C LYS A 187 -17.46 14.80 -14.94
N LEU A 188 -16.65 15.70 -15.47
CA LEU A 188 -15.54 15.36 -16.37
C LEU A 188 -14.21 15.35 -15.62
N PHE A 189 -13.33 14.42 -16.02
CA PHE A 189 -11.94 14.41 -15.59
C PHE A 189 -11.06 15.05 -16.67
N ILE A 190 -10.33 16.11 -16.30
CA ILE A 190 -9.39 16.83 -17.17
C ILE A 190 -8.01 16.79 -16.53
N ARG A 191 -7.02 16.19 -17.21
CA ARG A 191 -5.67 16.00 -16.67
C ARG A 191 -5.03 17.26 -16.09
N GLY A 192 -5.12 18.41 -16.78
CA GLY A 192 -4.52 19.67 -16.32
C GLY A 192 -5.22 20.36 -15.14
N ARG A 193 -6.40 19.86 -14.72
CA ARG A 193 -7.20 20.45 -13.64
C ARG A 193 -7.33 19.51 -12.44
N ASP A 194 -7.60 18.23 -12.73
CA ASP A 194 -8.09 17.27 -11.74
C ASP A 194 -7.00 16.28 -11.29
N LEU A 195 -5.90 16.14 -12.05
CA LEU A 195 -4.79 15.25 -11.70
C LEU A 195 -3.92 15.87 -10.61
N LEU A 196 -3.61 15.11 -9.56
CA LEU A 196 -2.66 15.55 -8.55
C LEU A 196 -1.21 15.35 -8.99
N ALA A 197 -0.39 16.37 -8.72
CA ALA A 197 1.05 16.29 -8.94
C ALA A 197 1.71 15.36 -7.91
N GLY A 198 2.76 14.65 -8.34
CA GLY A 198 3.54 13.74 -7.48
C GLY A 198 3.39 12.26 -7.82
N HIS A 199 2.42 11.90 -8.65
CA HIS A 199 2.28 10.56 -9.21
C HIS A 199 2.74 10.51 -10.68
N SER A 200 3.05 9.31 -11.17
CA SER A 200 3.33 9.08 -12.59
C SER A 200 2.08 9.35 -13.41
N GLU A 201 2.12 10.38 -14.28
CA GLU A 201 0.97 10.80 -15.08
C GLU A 201 0.37 9.63 -15.87
N TYR A 202 1.20 8.80 -16.51
CA TYR A 202 0.73 7.69 -17.33
C TYR A 202 0.04 6.61 -16.50
N GLU A 203 0.63 6.23 -15.37
CA GLU A 203 0.08 5.18 -14.51
C GLU A 203 -1.24 5.62 -13.87
N THR A 204 -1.27 6.85 -13.35
CA THR A 204 -2.47 7.42 -12.74
C THR A 204 -3.58 7.60 -13.78
N ASN A 205 -3.27 8.06 -14.99
CA ASN A 205 -4.25 8.17 -16.07
C ASN A 205 -4.85 6.80 -16.44
N ILE A 206 -4.02 5.76 -16.61
CA ILE A 206 -4.48 4.40 -16.92
C ILE A 206 -5.41 3.89 -15.81
N GLN A 207 -5.04 4.11 -14.55
CA GLN A 207 -5.86 3.69 -13.41
C GLN A 207 -7.19 4.44 -13.35
N LEU A 208 -7.19 5.76 -13.53
CA LEU A 208 -8.40 6.58 -13.54
C LEU A 208 -9.36 6.17 -14.66
N ILE A 209 -8.82 5.89 -15.84
CA ILE A 209 -9.61 5.40 -16.99
C ILE A 209 -10.26 4.04 -16.66
N LYS A 210 -9.53 3.16 -15.99
CA LYS A 210 -9.99 1.80 -15.70
C LYS A 210 -10.99 1.72 -14.55
N GLU A 211 -10.78 2.50 -13.49
CA GLU A 211 -11.45 2.29 -12.20
C GLU A 211 -12.39 3.42 -11.81
N ARG A 212 -12.16 4.67 -12.28
CA ARG A 212 -12.89 5.86 -11.80
C ARG A 212 -13.67 6.61 -12.87
N CYS A 213 -13.46 6.30 -14.16
CA CYS A 213 -14.17 6.91 -15.28
C CYS A 213 -15.08 5.90 -15.99
N ARG A 214 -16.32 6.28 -16.29
CA ARG A 214 -17.26 5.38 -16.99
C ARG A 214 -17.09 5.40 -18.51
N ARG A 215 -16.59 6.49 -19.07
CA ARG A 215 -16.46 6.72 -20.52
C ARG A 215 -15.17 7.47 -20.81
N MET A 216 -14.75 7.46 -22.07
CA MET A 216 -13.65 8.29 -22.57
C MET A 216 -14.18 9.18 -23.70
N LEU A 217 -13.92 10.48 -23.60
CA LEU A 217 -14.18 11.48 -24.63
C LEU A 217 -12.86 11.82 -25.30
N ILE A 218 -12.75 11.54 -26.60
CA ILE A 218 -11.57 11.85 -27.41
C ILE A 218 -11.89 13.08 -28.25
N ILE A 219 -11.13 14.15 -28.06
CA ILE A 219 -11.25 15.37 -28.84
C ILE A 219 -10.24 15.30 -29.98
N LEU A 220 -10.76 15.38 -31.20
CA LEU A 220 -9.98 15.42 -32.42
C LEU A 220 -10.22 16.78 -33.07
N SER A 221 -9.20 17.64 -33.02
CA SER A 221 -9.17 18.86 -33.82
C SER A 221 -8.75 18.53 -35.26
N PRO A 222 -9.35 19.19 -36.27
CA PRO A 222 -9.00 19.03 -37.68
C PRO A 222 -7.69 19.73 -38.07
#